data_AF-A0A7X7NGB9-F1
#
_entry.id   AF-A0A7X7NGB9-F1
#
_cell.length_a   1.000
_cell.length_b   1.000
_cell.length_c   1.000
_cell.angle_alpha   90.00
_cell.angle_beta   90.00
_cell.angle_gamma   90.00
#
_symmetry.space_group_name_H-M   'P 1'
#
loop_
_entity.id
_entity.type
_entity.pdbx_description
1 polymer ?
#
loop_
_entity_poly.entity_id
_entity_poly.type
_entity_poly.pdbx_seq_one_letter_code
_entity_poly.pdbx_strand_id
1 'polypeptide(L)'
;MARISKAELTRLQKKFKTDARIGEEFGITRQAVHQLRKKYGIESRTAGNPDRNKEMVSLRDSGQSVEAIAKKFKLSIPQTYRILKETVSSGKAAKKKSSKKK
;
A
#
# COMPACT_ATOMS: atom_id res chain seq x y z
N MET A 1 -12.57 23.44 12.43
CA MET A 1 -11.53 22.42 12.14
C MET A 1 -11.90 21.14 12.89
N ALA A 2 -12.22 20.06 12.18
CA ALA A 2 -12.43 18.76 12.82
C ALA A 2 -11.12 18.30 13.47
N ARG A 3 -11.09 18.18 14.80
CA ARG A 3 -9.94 17.72 15.56
C ARG A 3 -9.99 16.21 15.70
N ILE A 4 -9.59 15.48 14.66
CA ILE A 4 -9.44 14.02 14.78
C ILE A 4 -8.15 13.71 15.52
N SER A 5 -8.27 13.01 16.65
CA SER A 5 -7.12 12.55 17.42
C SER A 5 -6.43 11.33 16.76
N LYS A 6 -5.17 11.06 17.11
CA LYS A 6 -4.43 9.89 16.60
C LYS A 6 -5.14 8.57 16.90
N ALA A 7 -5.66 8.42 18.12
CA ALA A 7 -6.36 7.21 18.55
C ALA A 7 -7.66 6.99 17.77
N GLU A 8 -8.39 8.09 17.56
CA GLU A 8 -9.64 8.08 16.80
C GLU A 8 -9.40 7.77 15.32
N LEU A 9 -8.39 8.37 14.69
CA LEU A 9 -8.03 8.08 13.30
C LEU A 9 -7.65 6.60 13.11
N THR A 10 -7.01 5.99 14.11
CA THR A 10 -6.66 4.57 14.10
C THR A 10 -7.90 3.68 14.22
N ARG A 11 -8.87 4.03 15.10
CA ARG A 11 -10.16 3.34 15.20
C ARG A 11 -10.95 3.45 13.90
N LEU A 12 -10.99 4.63 13.29
CA LEU A 12 -11.67 4.91 12.04
C LEU A 12 -11.08 4.11 10.87
N GLN A 13 -9.76 3.96 10.81
CA GLN A 13 -9.13 3.07 9.82
C GLN A 13 -9.53 1.60 9.97
N LYS A 14 -9.67 1.11 11.21
CA LYS A 14 -10.13 -0.27 11.44
C LYS A 14 -11.59 -0.45 10.99
N LYS A 15 -12.45 0.53 11.27
CA LYS A 15 -13.89 0.52 10.95
C LYS A 15 -14.15 0.70 9.45
N PHE A 16 -13.61 1.76 8.84
CA PHE A 16 -13.99 2.21 7.50
C PHE A 16 -13.06 1.75 6.38
N LYS A 17 -11.85 1.27 6.72
CA LYS A 17 -10.82 0.72 5.81
C LYS A 17 -10.22 1.71 4.79
N THR A 18 -10.96 2.74 4.36
CA THR A 18 -10.53 3.70 3.33
C THR A 18 -10.59 5.14 3.85
N ASP A 19 -9.62 5.96 3.43
CA ASP A 19 -9.53 7.38 3.83
C ASP A 19 -10.70 8.22 3.27
N ALA A 20 -11.32 7.79 2.16
CA ALA A 20 -12.48 8.46 1.56
C ALA A 20 -13.71 8.36 2.46
N ARG A 21 -14.02 7.15 2.93
CA ARG A 21 -15.17 6.90 3.79
C ARG A 21 -15.00 7.52 5.18
N ILE A 22 -13.76 7.59 5.69
CA ILE A 22 -13.45 8.35 6.92
C ILE A 22 -13.75 9.84 6.72
N GLY A 23 -13.45 10.37 5.54
CA GLY A 23 -13.73 11.75 5.20
C GLY A 23 -15.23 12.06 5.13
N GLU A 24 -16.00 11.22 4.44
CA GLU A 24 -17.46 11.34 4.33
C GLU A 24 -18.13 11.35 5.70
N GLU A 25 -17.76 10.42 6.59
CA GLU A 25 -18.35 10.30 7.92
C GLU A 25 -18.07 11.53 8.81
N PHE A 26 -16.89 12.14 8.67
CA PHE A 26 -16.45 13.27 9.50
C PHE A 26 -16.63 14.63 8.82
N GLY A 27 -17.25 14.67 7.63
CA GLY A 27 -17.42 15.91 6.86
C GLY A 27 -16.10 16.56 6.46
N ILE A 28 -15.04 15.78 6.29
CA ILE A 28 -13.72 16.26 5.85
C ILE A 28 -13.31 15.63 4.53
N THR A 29 -12.43 16.31 3.80
CA THR A 29 -11.94 15.76 2.54
C THR A 29 -11.03 14.55 2.81
N ARG A 30 -11.04 13.58 1.89
CA ARG A 30 -10.06 12.49 1.84
C ARG A 30 -8.62 13.00 1.99
N GLN A 31 -8.31 14.15 1.37
CA GLN A 31 -6.99 14.78 1.44
C GLN A 31 -6.65 15.23 2.86
N ALA A 32 -7.60 15.78 3.61
CA ALA A 32 -7.40 16.13 5.01
C ALA A 32 -7.10 14.88 5.87
N VAL A 33 -7.82 13.78 5.65
CA VAL A 33 -7.56 12.48 6.30
C VAL A 33 -6.14 11.98 5.98
N HIS A 34 -5.70 12.10 4.72
CA HIS A 34 -4.35 11.73 4.30
C HIS A 34 -3.26 12.55 5.03
N GLN A 35 -3.45 13.86 5.12
CA GLN A 35 -2.52 14.76 5.83
C GLN A 35 -2.47 14.43 7.33
N LEU A 36 -3.63 14.19 7.96
CA LEU A 36 -3.72 13.79 9.36
C LEU A 36 -3.01 12.46 9.62
N ARG A 37 -3.18 11.48 8.74
CA ARG A 37 -2.46 10.20 8.82
C ARG A 37 -0.96 10.37 8.76
N LYS A 38 -0.46 11.16 7.81
CA LYS A 38 0.97 11.46 7.69
C LYS A 38 1.50 12.15 8.94
N LYS A 39 0.79 13.16 9.45
CA LYS A 39 1.14 13.86 10.68
C LYS A 39 1.24 12.92 11.88
N TYR A 40 0.36 11.92 11.96
CA TYR A 40 0.35 10.95 13.07
C TYR A 40 1.19 9.69 12.81
N GLY A 41 1.84 9.57 11.66
CA GLY A 41 2.64 8.40 11.27
C GLY A 41 1.82 7.13 11.04
N ILE A 42 0.54 7.26 10.65
CA ILE A 42 -0.33 6.11 10.42
C ILE A 42 -0.26 5.71 8.94
N GLU A 43 0.23 4.50 8.68
CA GLU A 43 0.36 3.96 7.32
C GLU A 43 -0.98 3.65 6.67
N SER A 44 -0.99 3.59 5.34
CA SER A 44 -2.23 3.37 4.60
C SER A 44 -2.47 1.90 4.47
N ARG A 45 -3.66 1.47 4.86
CA ARG A 45 -4.08 0.10 4.58
C ARG A 45 -4.14 -0.18 3.08
N THR A 46 -4.25 0.87 2.26
CA THR A 46 -4.19 0.82 0.79
C THR A 46 -2.77 0.99 0.24
N ALA A 47 -1.80 1.44 1.05
CA ALA A 47 -0.41 1.28 0.68
C ALA A 47 -0.20 -0.24 0.66
N GLY A 48 -0.01 -0.82 -0.53
CA GLY A 48 0.25 -2.25 -0.67
C GLY A 48 1.39 -2.66 0.26
N ASN A 49 1.50 -3.94 0.60
CA ASN A 49 2.55 -4.39 1.50
C ASN A 49 3.89 -4.49 0.73
N PRO A 50 4.81 -3.51 0.84
CA PRO A 50 5.99 -3.47 -0.01
C PRO A 50 6.95 -4.61 0.33
N ASP A 51 7.01 -5.02 1.59
CA ASP A 51 7.89 -6.09 2.06
C ASP A 51 7.42 -7.44 1.52
N ARG A 52 6.11 -7.73 1.62
CA ARG A 52 5.51 -8.91 0.98
C ARG A 52 5.75 -8.91 -0.53
N ASN A 53 5.56 -7.77 -1.19
CA ASN A 53 5.74 -7.67 -2.64
C ASN A 53 7.19 -7.94 -3.06
N LYS A 54 8.19 -7.45 -2.29
CA LYS A 54 9.61 -7.79 -2.51
C LYS A 54 9.85 -9.28 -2.35
N GLU A 55 9.31 -9.90 -1.30
CA GLU A 55 9.42 -11.35 -1.08
C GLU A 55 8.81 -12.15 -2.25
N MET A 56 7.65 -11.72 -2.77
CA MET A 56 7.04 -12.34 -3.95
C MET A 56 7.95 -12.29 -5.19
N VAL A 57 8.65 -11.17 -5.40
CA VAL A 57 9.62 -11.05 -6.51
C VAL A 57 10.81 -11.98 -6.28
N SER A 58 11.38 -12.00 -5.07
CA SER A 58 12.51 -12.90 -4.75
C SER A 58 12.16 -14.38 -4.97
N LEU A 59 10.94 -14.80 -4.59
CA LEU A 59 10.48 -16.18 -4.82
C LEU A 59 10.27 -16.49 -6.31
N ARG A 60 9.85 -15.50 -7.10
CA ARG A 60 9.72 -15.65 -8.55
C ARG A 60 11.10 -15.76 -9.21
N ASP A 61 12.05 -14.95 -8.77
CA ASP A 61 13.44 -14.97 -9.27
C ASP A 61 14.16 -16.27 -8.86
N SER A 62 13.79 -16.86 -7.72
CA SER A 62 14.26 -18.19 -7.31
C SER A 62 13.55 -19.35 -8.03
N GLY A 63 12.70 -19.07 -9.02
CA GLY A 63 12.05 -20.07 -9.88
C GLY A 63 10.73 -20.65 -9.36
N GLN A 64 10.14 -20.12 -8.27
CA GLN A 64 8.82 -20.60 -7.84
C GLN A 64 7.72 -20.20 -8.84
N SER A 65 6.75 -21.08 -9.02
CA SER A 65 5.58 -20.80 -9.84
C SER A 65 4.70 -19.71 -9.22
N VAL A 66 4.04 -18.93 -10.07
CA VAL A 66 3.12 -17.87 -9.63
C VAL A 66 1.98 -18.44 -8.79
N GLU A 67 1.56 -19.68 -9.08
CA GLU A 67 0.53 -20.39 -8.32
C GLU A 67 0.98 -20.71 -6.90
N ALA A 68 2.21 -21.18 -6.72
CA ALA A 68 2.78 -21.46 -5.40
C ALA A 68 2.90 -20.18 -4.58
N ILE A 69 3.36 -19.09 -5.20
CA ILE A 69 3.45 -17.76 -4.57
C ILE A 69 2.05 -17.27 -4.17
N ALA A 70 1.07 -17.37 -5.07
CA ALA A 70 -0.31 -16.99 -4.81
C ALA A 70 -0.90 -17.75 -3.60
N LYS A 71 -0.66 -19.07 -3.53
CA LYS A 71 -1.09 -19.92 -2.41
C LYS A 71 -0.41 -19.53 -1.10
N LYS A 72 0.90 -19.29 -1.12
CA LYS A 72 1.68 -18.87 0.07
C LYS A 72 1.16 -17.56 0.67
N PHE A 73 0.83 -16.58 -0.17
CA PHE A 73 0.36 -15.27 0.28
C PHE A 73 -1.17 -15.12 0.33
N LYS A 74 -1.93 -16.19 0.07
CA LYS A 74 -3.40 -16.20 0.01
C LYS A 74 -3.94 -15.12 -0.92
N LEU A 75 -3.34 -14.98 -2.10
CA LEU A 75 -3.73 -14.04 -3.14
C LEU A 75 -4.32 -14.77 -4.33
N SER A 76 -5.14 -14.05 -5.12
CA SER A 76 -5.55 -14.57 -6.42
C SER A 76 -4.36 -14.57 -7.39
N ILE A 77 -4.36 -15.52 -8.33
CA ILE A 77 -3.33 -15.61 -9.37
C ILE A 77 -3.22 -14.30 -10.16
N PRO A 78 -4.33 -13.66 -10.62
CA PRO A 78 -4.25 -12.38 -11.33
C PRO A 78 -3.66 -11.25 -10.47
N GLN A 79 -4.03 -11.18 -9.19
CA GLN A 79 -3.48 -10.19 -8.27
C GLN A 79 -1.98 -10.39 -8.06
N THR A 80 -1.54 -11.65 -7.99
CA THR A 80 -0.12 -12.03 -7.88
C THR A 80 0.67 -11.55 -9.09
N TYR A 81 0.18 -11.81 -10.31
CA TYR A 81 0.79 -11.28 -11.54
C TYR A 81 0.88 -9.76 -11.55
N ARG A 82 -0.20 -9.08 -11.17
CA ARG A 82 -0.26 -7.62 -11.12
C ARG A 82 0.80 -7.05 -10.15
N ILE A 83 0.87 -7.61 -8.94
CA ILE A 83 1.86 -7.22 -7.93
C ILE A 83 3.28 -7.43 -8.48
N LEU A 84 3.60 -8.61 -8.99
CA LEU A 84 4.93 -8.88 -9.54
C LEU A 84 5.32 -7.87 -10.63
N LYS A 85 4.42 -7.59 -11.57
CA LYS A 85 4.62 -6.61 -12.65
C LYS A 85 4.82 -5.19 -12.12
N GLU A 86 3.95 -4.73 -11.22
CA GLU A 86 4.03 -3.39 -10.61
C GLU A 86 5.31 -3.22 -9.78
N THR A 87 5.77 -4.28 -9.11
CA THR A 87 6.96 -4.25 -8.24
C THR A 87 8.25 -4.17 -9.07
N VAL A 88 8.35 -4.93 -10.16
CA VAL A 88 9.49 -4.85 -11.09
C VAL A 88 9.51 -3.50 -11.83
N SER A 89 8.35 -3.00 -12.25
CA SER A 89 8.23 -1.70 -12.93
C SER A 89 8.62 -0.53 -12.00
N SER A 90 8.17 -0.55 -10.74
CA SER A 90 8.51 0.48 -9.75
C SER A 90 10.01 0.48 -9.39
N GLY A 91 10.65 -0.70 -9.33
CA GLY A 91 12.10 -0.81 -9.20
C GLY A 91 12.86 -0.17 -10.38
N LYS A 92 12.41 -0.40 -11.62
CA LYS A 92 12.99 0.23 -12.83
C LYS A 92 12.77 1.74 -12.85
N ALA A 93 11.58 2.21 -12.46
CA ALA A 93 11.26 3.64 -12.39
C ALA A 93 12.08 4.37 -11.32
N ALA A 94 12.34 3.73 -10.17
CA ALA A 94 13.23 4.27 -9.14
C ALA A 94 14.68 4.39 -9.63
N LYS A 95 15.20 3.37 -10.34
CA LYS A 95 16.56 3.39 -10.93
C LYS A 95 16.74 4.48 -12.00
N LYS A 96 15.69 4.79 -12.77
CA LYS A 96 15.72 5.84 -13.81
C LYS A 96 15.72 7.27 -13.23
N LYS A 97 15.16 7.47 -12.02
CA LYS A 97 15.21 8.77 -11.32
C LYS A 97 16.56 9.04 -10.66
N SER A 98 17.27 8.01 -10.17
CA SER A 98 18.60 8.19 -9.59
C SER A 98 19.67 8.47 -10.65
N SER A 99 19.54 7.91 -11.86
CA SER A 99 20.49 8.15 -12.96
C SER A 99 20.39 9.53 -13.60
N LYS A 100 19.30 10.28 -13.39
CA LYS A 100 19.09 11.62 -13.96
C LYS A 100 19.56 12.75 -13.02
N LYS A 101 20.14 12.40 -11.88
CA LYS A 101 20.59 13.35 -10.85
C LYS A 101 22.12 13.42 -10.71
N LYS A 102 22.85 13.01 -11.75
CA LYS A 102 24.31 13.07 -11.81
C LYS A 102 24.73 13.93 -12.99
#